data_AF-A0Y908-F1
#
_entry.id   AF-A0Y908-F1
#
_cell.length_a   1.000
_cell.length_b   1.000
_cell.length_c   1.000
_cell.angle_alpha   90.00
_cell.angle_beta   90.00
_cell.angle_gamma   90.00
#
_symmetry.space_group_name_H-M   'P 1'
#
loop_
_entity.id
_entity.type
_entity.pdbx_description
1 polymer ?
#
loop_
_entity_poly.entity_id
_entity_poly.type
_entity_poly.pdbx_seq_one_letter_code
_entity_poly.pdbx_strand_id
1 'polypeptide(L)'
;MLHNYIANLQNSIIWAQHQDDIDVLHLARDNMNQLLDFITTLPEALQTQAHQTIDNVLPMEWPMWMEACRYEDFESCEVTSEVFH
;
A
#
# COMPACT_ATOMS: atom_id res chain seq x y z
N MET A 1 -16.35 6.06 -8.08
CA MET A 1 -15.41 6.36 -6.97
C MET A 1 -14.54 5.16 -6.65
N LEU A 2 -15.09 4.00 -6.26
CA LEU A 2 -14.31 2.77 -6.03
C LEU A 2 -13.35 2.41 -7.19
N HIS A 3 -13.83 2.52 -8.43
CA HIS A 3 -13.02 2.25 -9.63
C HIS A 3 -11.76 3.13 -9.73
N ASN A 4 -11.81 4.37 -9.24
CA ASN A 4 -10.65 5.27 -9.28
C ASN A 4 -9.59 4.85 -8.25
N TYR A 5 -10.02 4.46 -7.04
CA TYR A 5 -9.10 3.95 -6.02
C TYR A 5 -8.42 2.65 -6.47
N ILE A 6 -9.17 1.75 -7.10
CA ILE A 6 -8.62 0.50 -7.66
C ILE A 6 -7.64 0.81 -8.81
N ALA A 7 -8.00 1.72 -9.71
CA ALA A 7 -7.10 2.12 -10.81
C ALA A 7 -5.80 2.75 -10.28
N ASN A 8 -5.89 3.59 -9.24
CA ASN A 8 -4.71 4.18 -8.60
C ASN A 8 -3.81 3.11 -7.98
N LEU A 9 -4.39 2.15 -7.25
CA LEU A 9 -3.66 1.02 -6.67
C LEU A 9 -2.97 0.19 -7.77
N GLN A 10 -3.69 -0.17 -8.84
CA GLN A 10 -3.13 -0.91 -9.97
C GLN A 10 -1.99 -0.17 -10.67
N ASN A 11 -2.14 1.14 -10.89
CA ASN A 11 -1.08 1.95 -11.50
C ASN A 11 0.17 1.99 -10.61
N SER A 12 0.01 2.15 -9.29
CA SER A 12 1.16 2.11 -8.37
C SER A 12 1.81 0.73 -8.30
N ILE A 13 1.03 -0.36 -8.38
CA ILE A 13 1.56 -1.72 -8.44
C ILE A 13 2.37 -1.94 -9.72
N ILE A 14 1.83 -1.54 -10.88
CA ILE A 14 2.55 -1.64 -12.16
C ILE A 14 3.85 -0.86 -12.07
N TRP A 15 3.83 0.34 -11.51
CA TRP A 15 5.02 1.16 -11.37
C TRP A 15 6.07 0.48 -10.47
N ALA A 16 5.65 -0.02 -9.31
CA ALA A 16 6.49 -0.78 -8.38
C ALA A 16 7.11 -2.04 -9.01
N GLN A 17 6.44 -2.69 -9.95
CA GLN A 17 7.00 -3.85 -10.67
C GLN A 17 8.11 -3.47 -11.66
N HIS A 18 8.09 -2.24 -12.18
CA HIS A 18 9.05 -1.78 -13.19
C HIS A 18 10.22 -1.02 -12.58
N GLN A 19 10.06 -0.46 -11.38
CA GLN A 19 11.04 0.37 -10.72
C GLN A 19 11.31 -0.20 -9.32
N ASP A 20 12.55 -0.62 -9.07
CA ASP A 20 13.01 -1.12 -7.78
C ASP A 20 13.29 0.06 -6.84
N ASP A 21 12.21 0.75 -6.47
CA ASP A 21 12.23 2.00 -5.72
C ASP A 21 11.23 1.94 -4.57
N ILE A 22 11.76 2.08 -3.35
CA ILE A 22 11.02 1.96 -2.10
C ILE A 22 9.98 3.07 -1.95
N ASP A 23 10.20 4.26 -2.53
CA ASP A 23 9.23 5.36 -2.54
C ASP A 23 7.95 4.95 -3.31
N VAL A 24 8.12 4.14 -4.36
CA VAL A 24 6.99 3.63 -5.17
C VAL A 24 6.23 2.54 -4.40
N LEU A 25 6.93 1.72 -3.60
CA LEU A 25 6.29 0.76 -2.68
C LEU A 25 5.48 1.48 -1.60
N HIS A 26 6.01 2.57 -1.06
CA HIS A 26 5.31 3.45 -0.13
C HIS A 26 4.06 4.08 -0.74
N LEU A 27 4.15 4.56 -1.98
CA LEU A 27 2.98 5.07 -2.71
C LEU A 27 1.91 3.99 -2.91
N ALA A 28 2.31 2.76 -3.26
CA ALA A 28 1.38 1.65 -3.43
C ALA A 28 0.68 1.29 -2.11
N ARG A 29 1.42 1.28 -1.00
CA ARG A 29 0.88 1.10 0.36
C ARG A 29 -0.14 2.18 0.71
N ASP A 30 0.16 3.44 0.45
CA ASP A 30 -0.74 4.55 0.76
C ASP A 30 -2.03 4.50 -0.08
N ASN A 31 -1.94 4.14 -1.36
CA ASN A 31 -3.10 3.92 -2.21
C ASN A 31 -3.97 2.77 -1.69
N MET A 32 -3.36 1.70 -1.17
CA MET A 32 -4.06 0.59 -0.54
C MET A 32 -4.79 1.06 0.73
N ASN A 33 -4.12 1.80 1.61
CA ASN A 33 -4.71 2.31 2.84
C ASN A 33 -5.92 3.21 2.56
N GLN A 34 -5.80 4.13 1.60
CA GLN A 34 -6.91 4.99 1.17
C GLN A 34 -8.08 4.19 0.60
N LEU A 35 -7.80 3.13 -0.16
CA LEU A 35 -8.83 2.24 -0.68
C LEU A 35 -9.54 1.48 0.45
N LEU A 36 -8.80 0.95 1.42
CA LEU A 36 -9.36 0.23 2.57
C LEU A 36 -10.22 1.17 3.42
N ASP A 37 -9.74 2.38 3.71
CA ASP A 37 -10.51 3.40 4.43
C ASP A 37 -11.82 3.73 3.70
N PHE A 38 -11.77 3.91 2.37
CA PHE A 38 -12.97 4.13 1.57
C PHE A 38 -13.94 2.94 1.62
N ILE A 39 -13.43 1.70 1.57
CA ILE A 39 -14.25 0.49 1.64
C ILE A 39 -15.05 0.44 2.93
N THR A 40 -14.49 0.85 4.07
CA THR A 40 -15.23 0.86 5.35
C THR A 40 -16.52 1.70 5.32
N THR A 41 -16.62 2.66 4.40
CA THR A 41 -17.79 3.53 4.24
C THR A 41 -18.89 2.93 3.35
N LEU A 42 -18.59 1.82 2.65
CA LEU A 42 -19.52 1.18 1.72
C LEU A 42 -20.46 0.19 2.44
N PRO A 43 -21.63 -0.14 1.85
CA PRO A 43 -22.45 -1.27 2.29
C PRO A 43 -21.71 -2.61 2.25
N GLU A 44 -22.00 -3.51 3.18
CA GLU A 44 -21.31 -4.81 3.37
C GLU A 44 -21.21 -5.66 2.08
N ALA A 45 -22.28 -5.67 1.27
CA ALA A 45 -22.28 -6.38 -0.02
C ALA A 45 -21.22 -5.82 -0.99
N LEU A 46 -21.01 -4.50 -0.99
CA LEU A 46 -19.99 -3.83 -1.80
C LEU A 46 -18.60 -3.92 -1.17
N GLN A 47 -18.49 -3.98 0.15
CA GLN A 47 -17.22 -4.23 0.83
C GLN A 47 -16.64 -5.59 0.43
N THR A 48 -17.47 -6.63 0.49
CA THR A 48 -17.08 -8.00 0.10
C THR A 48 -16.58 -8.03 -1.35
N GLN A 49 -17.30 -7.37 -2.26
CA GLN A 49 -16.90 -7.28 -3.67
C GLN A 49 -15.59 -6.50 -3.85
N ALA A 50 -15.39 -5.42 -3.08
CA ALA A 50 -14.18 -4.62 -3.14
C ALA A 50 -12.96 -5.41 -2.64
N HIS A 51 -13.07 -6.13 -1.52
CA HIS A 51 -12.00 -7.00 -1.01
C HIS A 51 -11.64 -8.11 -2.00
N GLN A 52 -12.63 -8.78 -2.60
CA GLN A 52 -12.35 -9.76 -3.66
C GLN A 52 -11.65 -9.13 -4.87
N THR A 53 -11.99 -7.89 -5.21
CA THR A 53 -11.33 -7.19 -6.33
C THR A 53 -9.87 -6.86 -5.97
N ILE A 54 -9.61 -6.42 -4.74
CA ILE A 54 -8.26 -6.18 -4.23
C ILE A 54 -7.41 -7.44 -4.33
N ASP A 55 -7.90 -8.58 -3.82
CA ASP A 55 -7.16 -9.84 -3.83
C ASP A 55 -6.76 -10.29 -5.25
N ASN A 56 -7.58 -9.95 -6.26
CA ASN A 56 -7.30 -10.28 -7.66
C ASN A 56 -6.28 -9.35 -8.33
N VAL A 57 -6.05 -8.15 -7.79
CA VAL A 57 -5.12 -7.16 -8.38
C VAL A 57 -3.77 -7.13 -7.67
N LEU A 58 -3.69 -7.66 -6.45
CA LEU A 58 -2.43 -7.71 -5.72
C LEU A 58 -1.43 -8.70 -6.35
N PRO A 59 -0.17 -8.29 -6.52
CA PRO A 59 0.88 -9.19 -6.98
C PRO A 59 1.31 -10.15 -5.85
N MET A 60 1.93 -11.27 -6.21
CA MET A 60 2.43 -12.24 -5.22
C MET A 60 3.51 -11.64 -4.31
N GLU A 61 4.24 -10.63 -4.80
CA GLU A 61 5.30 -9.92 -4.10
C GLU A 61 4.77 -8.95 -3.04
N TRP A 62 3.46 -8.66 -3.02
CA TRP A 62 2.85 -7.69 -2.12
C TRP A 62 3.24 -7.87 -0.64
N PRO A 63 3.24 -9.08 -0.05
CA PRO A 63 3.65 -9.26 1.34
C PRO A 63 5.11 -8.87 1.58
N MET A 64 6.00 -9.12 0.62
CA MET A 64 7.41 -8.73 0.74
C MET A 64 7.58 -7.22 0.62
N TRP A 65 6.82 -6.57 -0.25
CA TRP A 65 6.84 -5.10 -0.38
C TRP A 65 6.39 -4.40 0.91
N MET A 66 5.30 -4.88 1.53
CA MET A 66 4.82 -4.31 2.79
C MET A 66 5.83 -4.51 3.92
N GLU A 67 6.57 -5.62 3.90
CA GLU A 67 7.65 -5.87 4.85
C GLU A 67 8.84 -4.93 4.61
N ALA A 68 9.23 -4.69 3.36
CA ALA A 68 10.28 -3.72 3.01
C ALA A 68 9.93 -2.29 3.46
N CYS A 69 8.70 -1.83 3.18
CA CYS A 69 8.21 -0.55 3.67
C CYS A 69 8.30 -0.44 5.20
N ARG A 70 7.97 -1.53 5.91
CA ARG A 70 8.01 -1.56 7.38
C ARG A 70 9.42 -1.34 7.92
N TYR A 71 10.43 -2.00 7.34
CA TYR A 71 11.82 -1.84 7.78
C TYR A 71 12.33 -0.41 7.57
N GLU A 72 12.01 0.22 6.44
CA GLU A 72 12.42 1.61 6.19
C GLU A 72 11.70 2.60 7.12
N ASP A 73 10.41 2.39 7.42
CA ASP A 73 9.72 3.20 8.42
C ASP A 73 10.43 3.16 9.78
N PHE A 74 10.95 1.98 10.18
CA PHE A 74 11.72 1.83 11.42
C PHE A 74 13.09 2.50 11.34
N GLU A 75 13.84 2.34 10.24
CA GLU A 75 15.14 3.00 10.05
C GLU A 75 15.01 4.53 10.02
N SER A 76 13.91 5.06 9.46
CA SER A 76 13.61 6.50 9.48
C SER A 76 13.38 7.06 10.90
N CYS A 77 12.98 6.19 11.85
CA CYS A 77 12.75 6.56 13.24
C CYS A 77 14.03 6.50 14.11
N GLU A 78 15.09 5.79 13.68
CA GLU A 78 16.29 5.56 14.50
C GLU A 78 17.33 6.71 14.47
N VAL A 79 17.13 7.79 13.70
CA VAL A 79 18.12 8.89 13.55
C VAL A 79 17.88 10.08 14.51
N THR A 80 17.16 9.92 15.62
CA THR A 80 17.02 11.01 16.63
C THR A 80 17.31 10.62 18.08
N SER A 81 17.88 9.45 18.33
CA SER A 81 18.50 9.15 19.62
C SER A 81 19.99 8.94 19.44
N GLU A 82 20.77 9.51 20.36
CA GLU A 82 22.25 9.55 20.41
C GLU A 82 22.85 10.72 19.61
N VAL A 83 23.45 11.77 20.19
CA VAL A 83 24.31 11.82 21.38
C VAL A 83 24.22 13.22 22.04
N PHE A 84 23.57 13.30 23.21
CA PHE A 84 24.00 14.21 24.28
C PHE A 84 24.77 13.35 25.27
N HIS A 85 26.10 13.40 25.23
CA HIS A 85 26.94 13.03 26.36
C HIS A 85 28.30 13.71 26.31
#